data_AF-A0A849E3M6-F1
#
_entry.id   AF-A0A849E3M6-F1
#
_cell.length_a   1.000
_cell.length_b   1.000
_cell.length_c   1.000
_cell.angle_alpha   90.00
_cell.angle_beta   90.00
_cell.angle_gamma   90.00
#
_symmetry.space_group_name_H-M   'P 1'
#
loop_
_entity.id
_entity.type
_entity.pdbx_description
1 polymer ?
#
loop_
_entity_poly.entity_id
_entity_poly.type
_entity_poly.pdbx_seq_one_letter_code
_entity_poly.pdbx_strand_id
1 'polypeptide(L)'
;MQLRRSQPINRFVLKPILFLILAQAAIDLGIGLILNDLGPDPHERLLHVSGEWALISLMVTLSVTPLMQWLRWPLLNNLRRMCGLFVAFYASVHLWVYVQFVLDFDWAMIFDELIERPYITIGFLAWLMLLPLAMTSNNYSMRRLGRRWKKLHRLTYVIAILGVWHFTWQVKLDLTEPYIYITILTLLLLWRMRKRIKNSVLGLLGPSVKNN
;
A
#
# COMPACT_ATOMS: atom_id res chain seq x y z
N MET A 1 20.94 -4.07 -36.22
CA MET A 1 21.65 -4.81 -35.15
C MET A 1 21.04 -4.44 -33.80
N GLN A 2 20.00 -5.17 -33.37
CA GLN A 2 19.28 -4.90 -32.11
C GLN A 2 20.05 -5.52 -30.95
N LEU A 3 20.66 -4.69 -30.10
CA LEU A 3 21.28 -5.15 -28.86
C LEU A 3 20.19 -5.73 -27.95
N ARG A 4 20.07 -7.05 -28.01
CA ARG A 4 19.37 -7.90 -27.04
C ARG A 4 20.06 -7.69 -25.69
N ARG A 5 19.65 -6.69 -24.92
CA ARG A 5 20.08 -6.48 -23.54
C ARG A 5 19.59 -7.67 -22.71
N SER A 6 20.44 -8.67 -22.58
CA SER A 6 20.37 -9.70 -21.56
C SER A 6 20.40 -9.01 -20.20
N GLN A 7 19.28 -9.01 -19.48
CA GLN A 7 19.25 -8.67 -18.05
C GLN A 7 18.75 -9.90 -17.25
N PRO A 8 19.50 -11.02 -17.22
CA PRO A 8 19.09 -12.21 -16.48
C PRO A 8 19.28 -12.05 -14.95
N ILE A 9 20.02 -11.02 -14.52
CA ILE A 9 20.55 -10.90 -13.14
C ILE A 9 19.52 -10.36 -12.11
N ASN A 10 18.48 -9.63 -12.51
CA ASN A 10 17.89 -8.68 -11.56
C ASN A 10 16.63 -9.10 -10.77
N ARG A 11 15.81 -10.04 -11.24
CA ARG A 11 14.58 -10.42 -10.51
C ARG A 11 14.85 -11.25 -9.25
N PHE A 12 15.91 -12.06 -9.29
CA PHE A 12 16.27 -12.98 -8.22
C PHE A 12 16.94 -12.27 -7.05
N VAL A 13 17.43 -11.04 -7.25
CA VAL A 13 18.11 -10.24 -6.24
C VAL A 13 17.20 -9.11 -5.71
N LEU A 14 16.52 -8.35 -6.60
CA LEU A 14 15.68 -7.23 -6.18
C LEU A 14 14.49 -7.66 -5.32
N LYS A 15 13.87 -8.79 -5.66
CA LYS A 15 12.69 -9.27 -4.93
C LYS A 15 13.01 -9.66 -3.48
N PRO A 16 14.02 -10.51 -3.20
CA PRO A 16 14.36 -10.83 -1.81
C PRO A 16 14.89 -9.62 -1.05
N ILE A 17 15.67 -8.72 -1.66
CA ILE A 17 16.10 -7.48 -0.99
C ILE A 17 14.90 -6.66 -0.55
N LEU A 18 13.97 -6.36 -1.47
CA LEU A 18 12.78 -5.59 -1.11
C LEU A 18 11.87 -6.33 -0.14
N PHE A 19 11.82 -7.67 -0.21
CA PHE A 19 11.11 -8.48 0.76
C PHE A 19 11.71 -8.31 2.16
N LEU A 20 13.03 -8.39 2.30
CA LEU A 20 13.72 -8.22 3.58
C LEU A 20 13.54 -6.80 4.13
N ILE A 21 13.66 -5.78 3.26
CA ILE A 21 13.39 -4.39 3.65
C ILE A 21 11.96 -4.26 4.18
N LEU A 22 10.96 -4.75 3.45
CA LEU A 22 9.56 -4.67 3.88
C LEU A 22 9.26 -5.58 5.07
N ALA A 23 10.01 -6.65 5.30
CA ALA A 23 9.86 -7.53 6.45
C ALA A 23 10.58 -7.01 7.70
N GLN A 24 11.46 -6.00 7.56
CA GLN A 24 12.33 -5.53 8.64
C GLN A 24 11.55 -5.18 9.90
N ALA A 25 10.48 -4.37 9.81
CA ALA A 25 9.68 -4.05 10.99
C ALA A 25 9.04 -5.27 11.66
N ALA A 26 8.52 -6.22 10.88
CA ALA A 26 7.98 -7.46 11.45
C ALA A 26 9.06 -8.27 12.19
N ILE A 27 10.29 -8.28 11.66
CA ILE A 27 11.44 -8.94 12.29
C ILE A 27 11.82 -8.21 13.58
N ASP A 28 11.96 -6.88 13.55
CA ASP A 28 12.34 -6.07 14.70
C ASP A 28 11.31 -6.14 15.83
N LEU A 29 10.02 -6.06 15.48
CA LEU A 29 8.93 -6.23 16.44
C LEU A 29 8.92 -7.65 17.02
N GLY A 30 9.16 -8.67 16.19
CA GLY A 30 9.23 -10.06 16.65
C GLY A 30 10.41 -10.32 17.59
N ILE A 31 11.59 -9.80 17.28
CA ILE A 31 12.78 -9.90 18.14
C ILE A 31 12.54 -9.13 19.45
N GLY A 32 12.02 -7.89 19.37
CA GLY A 32 11.71 -7.09 20.54
C GLY A 32 10.68 -7.76 21.46
N LEU A 33 9.68 -8.45 20.91
CA LEU A 33 8.73 -9.25 21.70
C LEU A 33 9.40 -10.40 22.45
N ILE A 34 10.30 -11.13 21.78
CA ILE A 34 10.99 -12.28 22.38
C ILE A 34 12.00 -11.84 23.45
N LEU A 35 12.70 -10.73 23.20
CA LEU A 35 13.72 -10.19 24.10
C LEU A 35 13.14 -9.24 25.17
N ASN A 36 11.83 -8.97 25.13
CA ASN A 36 11.14 -7.99 25.96
C ASN A 36 11.79 -6.58 25.90
N ASP A 37 12.20 -6.17 24.70
CA ASP A 37 12.96 -4.95 24.41
C ASP A 37 12.20 -4.02 23.43
N LEU A 38 10.89 -3.88 23.63
CA LEU A 38 10.07 -2.95 22.85
C LEU A 38 10.06 -1.53 23.44
N GLY A 39 10.64 -1.34 24.62
CA GLY A 39 10.64 -0.07 25.35
C GLY A 39 9.51 0.01 26.39
N PRO A 40 9.24 1.21 26.92
CA PRO A 40 8.34 1.41 28.06
C PRO A 40 6.88 1.05 27.75
N ASP A 41 6.46 1.28 26.51
CA ASP A 41 5.13 0.98 26.02
C ASP A 41 5.21 0.09 24.75
N PRO A 42 5.21 -1.25 24.93
CA PRO A 42 5.27 -2.18 23.82
C PRO A 42 4.04 -2.13 22.90
N HIS A 43 2.87 -1.83 23.44
CA HIS A 43 1.60 -1.89 22.69
C HIS A 43 1.45 -0.68 21.79
N GLU A 44 1.79 0.52 22.29
CA GLU A 44 1.86 1.72 21.50
C GLU A 44 2.88 1.58 20.36
N ARG A 45 4.07 1.02 20.65
CA ARG A 45 5.09 0.78 19.62
C ARG A 45 4.61 -0.17 18.53
N LEU A 46 3.98 -1.28 18.90
CA LEU A 46 3.40 -2.23 17.93
C LEU A 46 2.36 -1.53 17.05
N LEU A 47 1.50 -0.70 17.63
CA LEU A 47 0.43 -0.02 16.93
C LEU A 47 0.97 1.00 15.91
N HIS A 48 1.90 1.87 16.33
CA HIS A 48 2.50 2.88 15.45
C HIS A 48 3.33 2.24 14.35
N VAL A 49 4.24 1.33 14.68
CA VAL A 49 5.13 0.70 13.68
C VAL A 49 4.33 -0.10 12.67
N SER A 50 3.33 -0.89 13.09
CA SER A 50 2.51 -1.64 12.13
C SER A 50 1.69 -0.73 11.20
N GLY A 51 1.15 0.38 11.72
CA GLY A 51 0.41 1.36 10.92
C GLY A 51 1.30 2.09 9.92
N GLU A 52 2.45 2.56 10.36
CA GLU A 52 3.44 3.25 9.52
C GLU A 52 3.94 2.33 8.39
N TRP A 53 4.30 1.08 8.72
CA TRP A 53 4.80 0.13 7.73
C TRP A 53 3.72 -0.34 6.74
N ALA A 54 2.44 -0.27 7.11
CA ALA A 54 1.34 -0.42 6.16
C ALA A 54 1.33 0.74 5.13
N LEU A 55 1.49 1.99 5.58
CA LEU A 55 1.57 3.17 4.70
C LEU A 55 2.81 3.16 3.82
N ILE A 56 3.99 2.86 4.38
CA ILE A 56 5.25 2.73 3.63
C ILE A 56 5.07 1.68 2.53
N SER A 57 4.58 0.49 2.88
CA SER A 57 4.31 -0.58 1.90
C SER A 57 3.34 -0.14 0.81
N LEU A 58 2.36 0.69 1.14
CA LEU A 58 1.36 1.19 0.20
C LEU A 58 1.97 2.21 -0.76
N MET A 59 2.76 3.15 -0.25
CA MET A 59 3.51 4.12 -1.07
C MET A 59 4.50 3.43 -1.99
N VAL A 60 5.23 2.42 -1.48
CA VAL A 60 6.13 1.58 -2.31
C VAL A 60 5.33 0.89 -3.40
N THR A 61 4.20 0.25 -3.08
CA THR A 61 3.32 -0.41 -4.05
C THR A 61 2.85 0.53 -5.16
N LEU A 62 2.44 1.75 -4.80
CA LEU A 62 2.01 2.78 -5.75
C LEU A 62 3.18 3.34 -6.57
N SER A 63 4.40 3.33 -6.04
CA SER A 63 5.61 3.82 -6.70
C SER A 63 6.17 2.85 -7.75
N VAL A 64 5.88 1.55 -7.64
CA VAL A 64 6.42 0.55 -8.60
C VAL A 64 6.08 0.88 -10.05
N THR A 65 4.87 1.38 -10.34
CA THR A 65 4.45 1.66 -11.73
C THR A 65 5.16 2.88 -12.34
N PRO A 66 5.25 4.05 -11.66
CA PRO A 66 6.07 5.15 -12.15
C PRO A 66 7.53 4.79 -12.29
N LEU A 67 8.13 4.11 -11.31
CA LEU A 67 9.53 3.67 -11.39
C LEU A 67 9.77 2.73 -12.57
N MET A 68 8.90 1.74 -12.79
CA MET A 68 8.96 0.84 -13.95
C MET A 68 8.95 1.62 -15.28
N GLN A 69 8.13 2.66 -15.40
CA GLN A 69 8.02 3.44 -16.63
C GLN A 69 9.21 4.39 -16.81
N TRP A 70 9.68 5.02 -15.74
CA TRP A 70 10.80 5.96 -15.79
C TRP A 70 12.13 5.26 -16.07
N LEU A 71 12.39 4.14 -15.38
CA LEU A 71 13.58 3.31 -15.56
C LEU A 71 13.50 2.39 -16.79
N ARG A 72 12.34 2.35 -17.47
CA ARG A 72 12.04 1.44 -18.60
C ARG A 72 12.33 -0.02 -18.26
N TRP A 73 11.99 -0.42 -17.03
CA TRP A 73 12.35 -1.73 -16.50
C TRP A 73 11.13 -2.59 -16.14
N PRO A 74 10.62 -3.40 -17.07
CA PRO A 74 9.34 -4.10 -16.89
C PRO A 74 9.35 -5.14 -15.76
N LEU A 75 10.53 -5.61 -15.34
CA LEU A 75 10.68 -6.58 -14.25
C LEU A 75 10.16 -6.05 -12.89
N LEU A 76 10.19 -4.73 -12.68
CA LEU A 76 9.68 -4.12 -11.45
C LEU A 76 8.19 -4.42 -11.24
N ASN A 77 7.42 -4.68 -12.31
CA ASN A 77 6.01 -5.04 -12.19
C ASN A 77 5.78 -6.33 -11.37
N ASN A 78 6.77 -7.22 -11.29
CA ASN A 78 6.69 -8.45 -10.50
C ASN A 78 6.72 -8.20 -8.98
N LEU A 79 7.22 -7.03 -8.55
CA LEU A 79 7.30 -6.65 -7.13
C LEU A 79 5.94 -6.20 -6.59
N ARG A 80 5.05 -5.69 -7.45
CA ARG A 80 3.77 -5.09 -7.06
C ARG A 80 2.91 -5.98 -6.19
N ARG A 81 2.81 -7.26 -6.55
CA ARG A 81 2.00 -8.22 -5.79
C ARG A 81 2.57 -8.44 -4.40
N MET A 82 3.88 -8.54 -4.29
CA MET A 82 4.56 -8.72 -3.00
C MET A 82 4.37 -7.49 -2.12
N CYS A 83 4.65 -6.29 -2.63
CA CYS A 83 4.45 -5.04 -1.88
C CYS A 83 2.99 -4.89 -1.43
N GLY A 84 2.02 -5.17 -2.30
CA GLY A 84 0.60 -5.08 -1.96
C GLY A 84 0.16 -6.08 -0.89
N LEU A 85 0.78 -7.26 -0.83
CA LEU A 85 0.55 -8.23 0.26
C LEU A 85 1.14 -7.75 1.58
N PHE A 86 2.27 -7.04 1.58
CA PHE A 86 2.80 -6.40 2.78
C PHE A 86 1.89 -5.31 3.32
N VAL A 87 1.22 -4.54 2.44
CA VAL A 87 0.17 -3.59 2.89
C VAL A 87 -0.92 -4.34 3.66
N ALA A 88 -1.43 -5.43 3.10
CA ALA A 88 -2.48 -6.22 3.75
C ALA A 88 -2.00 -6.87 5.05
N PHE A 89 -0.77 -7.37 5.07
CA PHE A 89 -0.15 -7.93 6.27
C PHE A 89 -0.06 -6.89 7.40
N TYR A 90 0.64 -5.78 7.18
CA TYR A 90 0.83 -4.76 8.22
C TYR A 90 -0.48 -4.10 8.65
N ALA A 91 -1.39 -3.82 7.72
CA ALA A 91 -2.70 -3.28 8.07
C ALA A 91 -3.53 -4.26 8.92
N SER A 92 -3.39 -5.57 8.71
CA SER A 92 -4.09 -6.59 9.51
C SER A 92 -3.44 -6.77 10.87
N VAL A 93 -2.11 -6.70 10.95
CA VAL A 93 -1.39 -6.66 12.24
C VAL A 93 -1.79 -5.42 13.03
N HIS A 94 -1.83 -4.25 12.38
CA HIS A 94 -2.25 -3.00 13.01
C HIS A 94 -3.67 -3.09 13.59
N LEU A 95 -4.63 -3.60 12.82
CA LEU A 95 -5.99 -3.82 13.30
C LEU A 95 -6.03 -4.84 14.44
N TRP A 96 -5.25 -5.93 14.35
CA TRP A 96 -5.20 -6.94 15.41
C TRP A 96 -4.63 -6.39 16.72
N VAL A 97 -3.54 -5.62 16.66
CA VAL A 97 -2.96 -4.92 17.81
C VAL A 97 -3.98 -3.95 18.42
N TYR A 98 -4.69 -3.18 17.59
CA TYR A 98 -5.76 -2.30 18.06
C TYR A 98 -6.87 -3.06 18.80
N VAL A 99 -7.40 -4.14 18.19
CA VAL A 99 -8.47 -4.95 18.79
C VAL A 99 -8.02 -5.61 20.09
N GLN A 100 -6.79 -6.10 20.13
CA GLN A 100 -6.24 -6.79 21.30
C GLN A 100 -5.94 -5.85 22.47
N PHE A 101 -5.32 -4.70 22.21
CA PHE A 101 -4.73 -3.87 23.27
C PHE A 101 -5.51 -2.60 23.56
N VAL A 102 -6.32 -2.10 22.61
CA VAL A 102 -7.15 -0.90 22.82
C VAL A 102 -8.58 -1.31 23.17
N LEU A 103 -9.16 -2.24 22.42
CA LEU A 103 -10.52 -2.72 22.66
C LEU A 103 -10.61 -3.86 23.68
N ASP A 104 -9.50 -4.57 23.96
CA ASP A 104 -9.47 -5.78 24.81
C ASP A 104 -10.54 -6.84 24.45
N PHE A 105 -10.89 -6.93 23.16
CA PHE A 105 -12.02 -7.72 22.64
C PHE A 105 -13.40 -7.41 23.24
N ASP A 106 -13.58 -6.24 23.84
CA ASP A 106 -14.90 -5.77 24.24
C ASP A 106 -15.68 -5.30 23.00
N TRP A 107 -16.50 -6.20 22.47
CA TRP A 107 -17.34 -5.93 21.30
C TRP A 107 -18.41 -4.85 21.56
N ALA A 108 -18.77 -4.58 22.82
CA ALA A 108 -19.69 -3.50 23.14
C ALA A 108 -19.03 -2.12 22.96
N MET A 109 -17.75 -2.02 23.33
CA MET A 109 -16.95 -0.79 23.24
C MET A 109 -16.70 -0.34 21.79
N ILE A 110 -16.75 -1.25 20.83
CA ILE A 110 -16.55 -0.95 19.40
C ILE A 110 -17.51 0.13 18.90
N PHE A 111 -18.79 0.06 19.28
CA PHE A 111 -19.77 1.02 18.78
C PHE A 111 -19.51 2.43 19.29
N ASP A 112 -19.22 2.56 20.58
CA ASP A 112 -18.90 3.84 21.20
C ASP A 112 -17.62 4.43 20.59
N GLU A 113 -16.61 3.60 20.39
CA GLU A 113 -15.32 4.05 19.86
C GLU A 113 -15.40 4.46 18.37
N LEU A 114 -16.23 3.79 17.57
CA LEU A 114 -16.50 4.18 16.17
C LEU A 114 -17.18 5.55 16.07
N ILE A 115 -18.03 5.90 17.04
CA ILE A 115 -18.73 7.18 17.10
C ILE A 115 -17.81 8.28 17.61
N GLU A 116 -17.09 8.03 18.70
CA GLU A 116 -16.20 9.00 19.32
C GLU A 116 -14.94 9.29 18.49
N ARG A 117 -14.48 8.31 17.71
CA ARG A 117 -13.22 8.39 16.95
C ARG A 117 -13.44 8.05 15.48
N PRO A 118 -14.06 8.97 14.70
CA PRO A 118 -14.42 8.70 13.30
C PRO A 118 -13.22 8.37 12.40
N TYR A 119 -12.00 8.78 12.77
CA TYR A 119 -10.79 8.41 12.03
C TYR A 119 -10.55 6.89 12.04
N ILE A 120 -10.97 6.17 13.09
CA ILE A 120 -10.85 4.72 13.20
C ILE A 120 -11.75 4.03 12.18
N THR A 121 -12.97 4.53 12.01
CA THR A 121 -13.91 4.08 10.97
C THR A 121 -13.31 4.23 9.57
N ILE A 122 -12.60 5.32 9.30
CA ILE A 122 -11.90 5.52 8.00
C ILE A 122 -10.82 4.45 7.79
N GLY A 123 -10.01 4.18 8.81
CA GLY A 123 -8.98 3.13 8.76
C GLY A 123 -9.59 1.74 8.55
N PHE A 124 -10.65 1.42 9.29
CA PHE A 124 -11.36 0.15 9.17
C PHE A 124 -11.99 -0.04 7.78
N LEU A 125 -12.61 1.00 7.22
CA LEU A 125 -13.12 0.97 5.84
C LEU A 125 -12.02 0.74 4.81
N ALA A 126 -10.84 1.37 4.99
CA ALA A 126 -9.69 1.14 4.12
C ALA A 126 -9.22 -0.33 4.19
N TRP A 127 -9.17 -0.91 5.39
CA TRP A 127 -8.83 -2.31 5.61
C TRP A 127 -9.87 -3.27 5.00
N LEU A 128 -11.17 -3.01 5.17
CA LEU A 128 -12.24 -3.80 4.54
C LEU A 128 -12.13 -3.79 3.00
N MET A 129 -11.81 -2.65 2.40
CA MET A 129 -11.57 -2.57 0.95
C MET A 129 -10.29 -3.30 0.53
N LEU A 130 -9.32 -3.45 1.42
CA LEU A 130 -8.05 -4.15 1.17
C LEU A 130 -8.22 -5.67 1.15
N LEU A 131 -9.14 -6.23 1.93
CA LEU A 131 -9.43 -7.66 1.97
C LEU A 131 -9.69 -8.31 0.59
N PRO A 132 -10.62 -7.82 -0.24
CA PRO A 132 -10.85 -8.42 -1.56
C PRO A 132 -9.62 -8.29 -2.47
N LEU A 133 -8.78 -7.27 -2.29
CA LEU A 133 -7.53 -7.11 -3.05
C LEU A 133 -6.51 -8.19 -2.63
N ALA A 134 -6.35 -8.42 -1.33
CA ALA A 134 -5.47 -9.46 -0.80
C ALA A 134 -5.94 -10.86 -1.24
N MET A 135 -7.22 -11.18 -1.05
CA MET A 135 -7.80 -12.47 -1.42
C MET A 135 -7.69 -12.75 -2.94
N THR A 136 -7.81 -11.72 -3.77
CA THR A 136 -7.68 -11.85 -5.24
C THR A 136 -6.26 -11.61 -5.76
N SER A 137 -5.27 -11.47 -4.87
CA SER A 137 -3.85 -11.37 -5.21
C SER A 137 -3.26 -12.76 -5.45
N ASN A 138 -3.84 -13.53 -6.36
CA ASN A 138 -3.35 -14.84 -6.78
C ASN A 138 -3.58 -15.10 -8.28
N ASN A 139 -2.83 -16.06 -8.84
CA ASN A 139 -2.87 -16.34 -10.28
C ASN A 139 -4.24 -16.87 -10.73
N TYR A 140 -4.92 -17.61 -9.86
CA TYR A 140 -6.24 -18.18 -10.13
C TYR A 140 -7.29 -17.07 -10.30
N SER A 141 -7.43 -16.16 -9.35
CA SER A 141 -8.34 -15.02 -9.40
C SER A 141 -8.03 -14.09 -10.56
N MET A 142 -6.75 -13.86 -10.86
CA MET A 142 -6.36 -13.03 -12.00
C MET A 142 -6.83 -13.61 -13.34
N ARG A 143 -6.72 -14.93 -13.51
CA ARG A 143 -7.23 -15.64 -14.70
C ARG A 143 -8.76 -15.68 -14.74
N ARG A 144 -9.42 -15.99 -13.61
CA ARG A 144 -10.88 -16.13 -13.51
C ARG A 144 -11.64 -14.81 -13.70
N LEU A 145 -11.15 -13.71 -13.11
CA LEU A 145 -11.83 -12.40 -13.15
C LEU A 145 -11.47 -11.57 -14.39
N GLY A 146 -10.35 -11.87 -15.06
CA GLY A 146 -9.91 -11.20 -16.28
C GLY A 146 -9.90 -9.68 -16.16
N ARG A 147 -10.68 -8.97 -16.99
CA ARG A 147 -10.75 -7.50 -17.00
C ARG A 147 -11.30 -6.90 -15.70
N ARG A 148 -12.19 -7.62 -15.00
CA ARG A 148 -12.79 -7.17 -13.73
C ARG A 148 -11.75 -7.10 -12.61
N TRP A 149 -10.73 -7.96 -12.65
CA TRP A 149 -9.61 -7.94 -11.69
C TRP A 149 -8.92 -6.57 -11.64
N LYS A 150 -8.64 -5.99 -12.81
CA LYS A 150 -8.05 -4.66 -12.90
C LYS A 150 -8.98 -3.57 -12.36
N LYS A 151 -10.30 -3.71 -12.50
CA LYS A 151 -11.29 -2.76 -11.94
C LYS A 151 -11.29 -2.84 -10.42
N LEU A 152 -11.31 -4.05 -9.86
CA LEU A 152 -11.25 -4.28 -8.41
C LEU A 152 -9.97 -3.70 -7.81
N HIS A 153 -8.81 -4.00 -8.40
CA HIS A 153 -7.51 -3.54 -7.90
C HIS A 153 -7.29 -2.02 -8.05
N ARG A 154 -8.20 -1.28 -8.71
CA ARG A 154 -8.19 0.20 -8.65
C ARG A 154 -8.64 0.74 -7.29
N LEU A 155 -9.29 -0.07 -6.44
CA LEU A 155 -9.60 0.32 -5.06
C LEU A 155 -8.34 0.68 -4.28
N THR A 156 -7.16 0.20 -4.66
CA THR A 156 -5.87 0.60 -4.07
C THR A 156 -5.71 2.12 -3.97
N TYR A 157 -6.25 2.90 -4.93
CA TYR A 157 -6.16 4.36 -4.86
C TYR A 157 -7.08 4.95 -3.79
N VAL A 158 -8.27 4.38 -3.63
CA VAL A 158 -9.21 4.78 -2.57
C VAL A 158 -8.63 4.41 -1.21
N ILE A 159 -8.11 3.18 -1.07
CA ILE A 159 -7.44 2.70 0.14
C ILE A 159 -6.27 3.62 0.51
N ALA A 160 -5.48 4.07 -0.47
CA ALA A 160 -4.37 4.99 -0.20
C ALA A 160 -4.83 6.37 0.29
N ILE A 161 -5.91 6.92 -0.28
CA ILE A 161 -6.49 8.18 0.19
C ILE A 161 -7.02 8.01 1.62
N LEU A 162 -7.79 6.95 1.89
CA LEU A 162 -8.34 6.68 3.21
C LEU A 162 -7.25 6.40 4.24
N GLY A 163 -6.20 5.65 3.89
CA GLY A 163 -5.07 5.36 4.77
C GLY A 163 -4.30 6.61 5.17
N VAL A 164 -3.98 7.48 4.21
CA VAL A 164 -3.31 8.76 4.51
C VAL A 164 -4.22 9.68 5.32
N TRP A 165 -5.52 9.72 5.04
CA TRP A 165 -6.47 10.49 5.83
C TRP A 165 -6.54 9.97 7.27
N HIS A 166 -6.71 8.66 7.46
CA HIS A 166 -6.71 8.02 8.78
C HIS A 166 -5.46 8.41 9.59
N PHE A 167 -4.28 8.29 8.99
CA PHE A 167 -3.02 8.69 9.62
C PHE A 167 -2.98 10.19 9.96
N THR A 168 -3.32 11.04 9.01
CA THR A 168 -3.29 12.51 9.21
C THR A 168 -4.21 12.97 10.35
N TRP A 169 -5.36 12.33 10.52
CA TRP A 169 -6.31 12.70 11.57
C TRP A 169 -5.86 12.19 12.95
N GLN A 170 -5.14 11.06 12.99
CA GLN A 170 -4.62 10.51 14.24
C GLN A 170 -3.49 11.38 14.83
N VAL A 171 -2.64 11.95 13.98
CA VAL A 171 -1.50 12.79 14.40
C VAL A 171 -1.98 14.18 14.84
N LYS A 172 -1.64 14.59 16.07
CA LYS A 172 -2.13 15.85 16.67
C LYS A 172 -1.11 16.98 16.77
N LEU A 173 0.19 16.67 16.81
CA LEU A 173 1.23 17.65 17.15
C LEU A 173 2.16 17.96 15.97
N ASP A 174 2.81 16.94 15.41
CA ASP A 174 3.76 17.13 14.30
C ASP A 174 3.16 16.64 12.97
N LEU A 175 2.77 17.59 12.12
CA LEU A 175 2.17 17.29 10.81
C LEU A 175 3.21 17.03 9.70
N THR A 176 4.51 17.04 10.01
CA THR A 176 5.57 16.84 9.03
C THR A 176 5.43 15.51 8.28
N GLU A 177 5.29 14.41 9.01
CA GLU A 177 5.10 13.08 8.41
C GLU A 177 3.81 12.97 7.59
N PRO A 178 2.62 13.38 8.10
CA PRO A 178 1.40 13.44 7.29
C PRO A 178 1.57 14.20 5.97
N TYR A 179 2.22 15.37 5.99
CA TYR A 179 2.44 16.15 4.78
C TYR A 179 3.37 15.45 3.78
N ILE A 180 4.36 14.69 4.25
CA ILE A 180 5.21 13.86 3.37
C ILE A 180 4.34 12.81 2.65
N TYR A 181 3.52 12.06 3.38
CA TYR A 181 2.65 11.03 2.79
C TYR A 181 1.61 11.62 1.83
N ILE A 182 0.98 12.75 2.19
CA ILE A 182 0.05 13.47 1.32
C ILE A 182 0.74 13.90 0.02
N THR A 183 1.95 14.46 0.13
CA THR A 183 2.72 14.93 -1.02
C THR A 183 3.08 13.78 -1.95
N ILE A 184 3.65 12.69 -1.40
CA ILE A 184 4.01 11.50 -2.18
C ILE A 184 2.77 10.92 -2.87
N LEU A 185 1.67 10.73 -2.14
CA LEU A 185 0.43 10.18 -2.69
C LEU A 185 -0.11 11.07 -3.82
N THR A 186 -0.16 12.38 -3.61
CA THR A 186 -0.66 13.34 -4.59
C THR A 186 0.17 13.28 -5.88
N LEU A 187 1.49 13.31 -5.79
CA LEU A 187 2.39 13.19 -6.94
C LEU A 187 2.18 11.87 -7.71
N LEU A 188 2.06 10.75 -6.99
CA LEU A 188 1.83 9.43 -7.57
C LEU A 188 0.47 9.33 -8.29
N LEU A 189 -0.59 9.92 -7.72
CA LEU A 189 -1.92 9.94 -8.32
C LEU A 189 -1.98 10.85 -9.55
N LEU A 190 -1.43 12.07 -9.46
CA LEU A 190 -1.36 13.02 -10.59
C LEU A 190 -0.59 12.43 -11.78
N TRP A 191 0.54 11.77 -11.51
CA TRP A 191 1.31 11.09 -12.56
C TRP A 191 0.47 10.03 -13.31
N ARG A 192 -0.40 9.30 -12.61
CA ARG A 192 -1.31 8.31 -13.23
C ARG A 192 -2.45 8.96 -14.01
N MET A 193 -2.96 10.10 -13.55
CA MET A 193 -4.02 10.84 -14.24
C MET A 193 -3.54 11.40 -15.58
N ARG A 194 -2.31 11.94 -15.65
CA ARG A 194 -1.70 12.47 -16.89
C ARG A 194 -1.75 11.47 -18.04
N LYS A 195 -1.48 10.19 -17.75
CA LYS A 195 -1.51 9.12 -18.77
C LYS A 195 -2.93 8.81 -19.26
N ARG A 196 -3.93 8.86 -18.38
CA ARG A 196 -5.33 8.65 -18.79
C ARG A 196 -5.81 9.79 -19.67
N ILE A 197 -5.53 11.03 -19.28
CA ILE A 197 -5.91 12.23 -20.04
C ILE A 197 -5.24 12.22 -21.42
N LYS A 198 -3.93 11.96 -21.49
CA LYS A 198 -3.21 11.87 -22.78
C LYS A 198 -3.85 10.84 -23.72
N ASN A 199 -4.19 9.65 -23.21
CA ASN A 199 -4.83 8.60 -24.02
C ASN A 199 -6.25 8.98 -24.47
N SER A 200 -7.01 9.70 -23.64
CA SER A 200 -8.34 10.19 -23.99
C SER A 200 -8.30 11.30 -25.05
N VAL A 201 -7.41 12.28 -24.91
CA VAL A 201 -7.23 13.37 -25.89
C VAL A 201 -6.78 12.84 -27.25
N LEU A 202 -5.78 11.95 -27.28
CA LEU A 202 -5.35 11.29 -28.52
C LEU A 202 -6.43 10.41 -29.18
N GLY A 203 -7.39 9.90 -28.38
CA GLY A 203 -8.55 9.19 -28.91
C GLY A 203 -9.59 10.10 -29.55
N LEU A 204 -9.70 11.35 -29.08
CA LEU A 204 -10.61 12.37 -29.60
C LEU A 204 -10.09 13.04 -30.88
N LEU A 205 -8.77 13.11 -31.08
CA LEU A 205 -8.15 13.73 -32.26
C LEU A 205 -8.22 12.88 -33.56
N GLY A 206 -8.87 11.71 -33.52
CA GLY A 206 -9.05 10.85 -34.70
C GLY A 206 -7.74 10.25 -35.26
N PRO A 207 -7.82 9.28 -36.19
CA PRO A 207 -6.65 8.58 -36.72
C PRO A 207 -5.71 9.46 -37.58
N SER A 208 -6.13 10.67 -37.99
CA SER A 208 -5.37 11.53 -38.91
C SER A 208 -4.04 12.05 -38.38
N VAL A 209 -3.78 11.98 -37.07
CA VAL A 209 -2.53 12.48 -36.45
C VAL A 209 -1.54 11.34 -36.13
N LYS A 210 -1.87 10.07 -36.45
CA LYS A 210 -1.01 8.92 -36.11
C LYS A 210 0.21 8.70 -37.01
N ASN A 211 0.33 9.44 -38.12
CA ASN A 211 1.30 9.15 -39.19
C ASN A 211 2.28 10.29 -39.54
N ASN A 212 2.59 11.20 -38.61
CA ASN A 212 3.71 12.13 -38.77
C ASN A 212 4.70 12.00 -37.60
#